data_AF-A0A497BAX0-F1
#
_entry.id   AF-A0A497BAX0-F1
#
_cell.length_a   1.000
_cell.length_b   1.000
_cell.length_c   1.000
_cell.angle_alpha   90.00
_cell.angle_beta   90.00
_cell.angle_gamma   90.00
#
_symmetry.space_group_name_H-M   'P 1'
#
loop_
_entity.id
_entity.type
_entity.pdbx_description
1 polymer ?
#
loop_
_entity_poly.entity_id
_entity_poly.type
_entity_poly.pdbx_seq_one_letter_code
_entity_poly.pdbx_strand_id
1 'polypeptide(L)'
;MTYHNHITDDLDTLLSVLPDDIRSAVKQIGRRDELLEVILDLGRVPTARYTDGEVVLRETEVGREEVQYVVGRVGEFDADNRAGIARTLHRIAAIRNRQSDV
;
A
#
# COMPACT_ATOMS: atom_id res chain seq x y z
N MET A 1 -3.39 -29.40 -0.65
CA MET A 1 -4.30 -28.26 -0.89
C MET A 1 -3.45 -27.02 -1.03
N THR A 2 -3.33 -26.52 -2.26
CA THR A 2 -2.33 -25.54 -2.68
C THR A 2 -2.87 -24.14 -2.42
N TYR A 3 -2.48 -23.51 -1.31
CA TYR A 3 -2.91 -22.15 -0.92
C TYR A 3 -2.26 -21.01 -1.75
N HIS A 4 -1.63 -21.33 -2.88
CA HIS A 4 -0.73 -20.42 -3.60
C HIS A 4 -1.40 -19.48 -4.62
N ASN A 5 -2.73 -19.55 -4.81
CA ASN A 5 -3.40 -18.77 -5.86
C ASN A 5 -4.24 -17.58 -5.34
N HIS A 6 -4.41 -17.45 -4.03
CA HIS A 6 -5.18 -16.33 -3.45
C HIS A 6 -4.27 -15.16 -3.09
N ILE A 7 -3.13 -15.43 -2.43
CA ILE A 7 -2.17 -14.40 -1.99
C ILE A 7 -1.66 -13.53 -3.16
N THR A 8 -1.46 -14.12 -4.33
CA THR A 8 -0.96 -13.40 -5.52
C THR A 8 -1.99 -12.43 -6.11
N ASP A 9 -3.28 -12.75 -6.03
CA ASP A 9 -4.38 -11.93 -6.59
C ASP A 9 -4.62 -10.67 -5.75
N ASP A 10 -4.55 -10.84 -4.43
CA ASP A 10 -4.64 -9.74 -3.47
C ASP A 10 -3.49 -8.72 -3.61
N LEU A 11 -2.26 -9.20 -3.88
CA LEU A 11 -1.10 -8.35 -4.07
C LEU A 11 -1.17 -7.53 -5.37
N ASP A 12 -1.54 -8.14 -6.50
CA ASP A 12 -1.67 -7.38 -7.74
C ASP A 12 -2.82 -6.35 -7.66
N THR A 13 -3.89 -6.66 -6.91
CA THR A 13 -4.95 -5.69 -6.57
C THR A 13 -4.42 -4.53 -5.72
N LEU A 14 -3.64 -4.82 -4.67
CA LEU A 14 -2.96 -3.80 -3.84
C LEU A 14 -2.05 -2.90 -4.69
N LEU A 15 -1.22 -3.48 -5.55
CA LEU A 15 -0.30 -2.71 -6.39
C LEU A 15 -1.01 -1.87 -7.45
N SER A 16 -2.21 -2.30 -7.87
CA SER A 16 -2.99 -1.58 -8.89
C SER A 16 -3.45 -0.19 -8.42
N VAL A 17 -3.68 0.00 -7.11
CA VAL A 17 -4.15 1.26 -6.52
C VAL A 17 -3.01 2.24 -6.19
N LEU A 18 -1.75 1.80 -6.25
CA LEU A 18 -0.58 2.64 -6.00
C LEU A 18 -0.18 3.49 -7.22
N PRO A 19 0.49 4.64 -7.02
CA PRO A 19 1.18 5.36 -8.08
C PRO A 19 2.16 4.46 -8.85
N ASP A 20 2.37 4.77 -10.13
CA ASP A 20 3.14 3.90 -11.04
C ASP A 20 4.60 3.73 -10.61
N ASP A 21 5.22 4.80 -10.12
CA ASP A 21 6.58 4.79 -9.60
C ASP A 21 6.71 3.90 -8.37
N ILE A 22 5.78 4.00 -7.42
CA ILE A 22 5.75 3.19 -6.20
C ILE A 22 5.51 1.71 -6.54
N ARG A 23 4.54 1.43 -7.41
CA ARG A 23 4.27 0.07 -7.90
C ARG A 23 5.51 -0.52 -8.57
N SER A 24 6.18 0.27 -9.41
CA SER A 24 7.36 -0.18 -10.15
C SER A 24 8.52 -0.47 -9.21
N ALA A 25 8.74 0.37 -8.19
CA ALA A 25 9.76 0.14 -7.16
C ALA A 25 9.51 -1.18 -6.41
N VAL A 26 8.28 -1.44 -5.96
CA VAL A 26 7.93 -2.70 -5.28
C VAL A 26 8.13 -3.91 -6.21
N LYS A 27 7.70 -3.81 -7.48
CA LYS A 27 7.89 -4.88 -8.47
C LYS A 27 9.37 -5.15 -8.77
N GLN A 28 10.21 -4.11 -8.78
CA GLN A 28 11.65 -4.23 -9.03
C GLN A 28 12.38 -4.92 -7.88
N ILE A 29 11.96 -4.71 -6.63
CA ILE A 29 12.51 -5.42 -5.47
C ILE A 29 12.27 -6.94 -5.59
N GLY A 30 11.14 -7.35 -6.18
CA GLY A 30 10.86 -8.75 -6.51
C GLY A 30 10.54 -9.67 -5.32
N ARG A 31 10.56 -9.15 -4.10
CA ARG A 31 10.31 -9.90 -2.85
C ARG A 31 8.83 -9.96 -2.48
N ARG A 32 8.00 -10.41 -3.43
CA ARG A 32 6.53 -10.39 -3.31
C ARG A 32 6.02 -11.15 -2.07
N ASP A 33 6.53 -12.36 -1.84
CA ASP A 33 6.07 -13.24 -0.75
C ASP A 33 6.44 -12.73 0.65
N GLU A 34 7.36 -11.78 0.74
CA GLU A 34 7.87 -11.21 1.99
C GLU A 34 7.26 -9.83 2.28
N LEU A 35 6.53 -9.25 1.32
CA LEU A 35 5.94 -7.92 1.46
C LEU A 35 4.76 -7.94 2.43
N LEU A 36 4.84 -7.14 3.49
CA LEU A 36 3.81 -7.05 4.52
C LEU A 36 2.86 -5.86 4.28
N GLU A 37 3.40 -4.68 4.00
CA GLU A 37 2.62 -3.46 3.74
C GLU A 37 3.41 -2.41 2.96
N VAL A 38 2.69 -1.53 2.26
CA VAL A 38 3.23 -0.32 1.62
C VAL A 38 2.68 0.89 2.37
N ILE A 39 3.59 1.74 2.85
CA ILE A 39 3.30 2.89 3.70
C ILE A 39 3.45 4.16 2.85
N LEU A 40 2.37 4.94 2.78
CA LEU A 40 2.29 6.22 2.06
C LEU A 40 1.79 7.31 3.01
N ASP A 41 2.72 7.90 3.77
CA ASP A 41 2.43 8.99 4.70
C ASP A 41 2.72 10.35 4.06
N LEU A 42 1.75 11.27 4.12
CA LEU A 42 1.90 12.62 3.61
C LEU A 42 3.13 13.31 4.22
N GLY A 43 4.03 13.81 3.37
CA GLY A 43 5.26 14.47 3.80
C GLY A 43 6.33 13.51 4.33
N ARG A 44 6.23 12.21 4.03
CA ARG A 44 7.30 11.23 4.25
C ARG A 44 7.64 10.51 2.97
N VAL A 45 8.83 9.93 2.91
CA VAL A 45 9.19 9.05 1.81
C VAL A 45 8.36 7.75 1.85
N PRO A 46 7.92 7.24 0.69
CA PRO A 46 7.18 6.01 0.59
C PRO A 46 8.05 4.81 0.98
N THR A 47 7.51 3.88 1.75
CA THR A 47 8.27 2.75 2.32
C THR A 47 7.49 1.45 2.18
N ALA A 48 8.17 0.37 1.82
CA ALA A 48 7.64 -0.99 1.90
C ALA A 48 8.23 -1.70 3.12
N ARG A 49 7.36 -2.37 3.88
CA ARG A 49 7.78 -3.23 5.00
C ARG A 49 7.74 -4.68 4.56
N TYR A 50 8.84 -5.38 4.83
CA TYR A 50 9.04 -6.80 4.59
C TYR A 50 9.21 -7.54 5.92
N THR A 51 9.26 -8.87 5.86
CA THR A 51 9.46 -9.72 7.05
C THR A 51 10.76 -9.46 7.81
N ASP A 52 11.76 -8.90 7.14
CA ASP A 52 13.11 -8.67 7.65
C ASP A 52 13.49 -7.19 7.81
N GLY A 53 12.62 -6.25 7.42
CA GLY A 53 12.93 -4.83 7.53
C GLY A 53 12.08 -3.93 6.64
N GLU A 54 12.55 -2.71 6.44
CA GLU A 54 11.89 -1.68 5.64
C GLU A 54 12.79 -1.22 4.50
N VAL A 55 12.17 -0.90 3.37
CA VAL A 55 12.85 -0.39 2.17
C VAL A 55 12.14 0.86 1.70
N VAL A 56 12.89 1.96 1.58
CA VAL A 56 12.41 3.19 0.96
C VAL A 56 12.22 2.94 -0.54
N LEU A 57 11.02 3.21 -1.04
CA LEU A 57 10.63 2.96 -2.43
C LEU A 57 11.05 4.09 -3.37
N ARG A 58 11.13 5.32 -2.85
CA ARG A 58 11.60 6.51 -3.57
C ARG A 58 12.05 7.57 -2.56
N GLU A 59 12.96 8.45 -2.96
CA GLU A 59 13.53 9.49 -2.08
C GLU A 59 12.69 10.77 -1.99
N THR A 60 11.69 10.93 -2.85
CA THR A 60 10.75 12.06 -2.82
C THR A 60 9.58 11.77 -1.90
N GLU A 61 9.24 12.74 -1.05
CA GLU A 61 8.11 12.65 -0.14
C GLU A 61 6.78 12.45 -0.87
N VAL A 62 5.84 11.76 -0.22
CA VAL A 62 4.48 11.57 -0.72
C VAL A 62 3.71 12.89 -0.60
N GLY A 63 3.14 13.34 -1.73
CA GLY A 63 2.30 14.53 -1.80
C GLY A 63 0.83 14.27 -1.52
N ARG A 64 0.05 15.34 -1.30
CA ARG A 64 -1.41 15.24 -1.06
C ARG A 64 -2.15 14.62 -2.24
N GLU A 65 -1.77 14.98 -3.47
CA GLU A 65 -2.40 14.46 -4.68
C GLU A 65 -2.24 12.94 -4.81
N GLU A 66 -1.09 12.40 -4.39
CA GLU A 66 -0.82 10.96 -4.39
C GLU A 66 -1.67 10.24 -3.34
N VAL A 67 -1.79 10.82 -2.14
CA VAL A 67 -2.68 10.28 -1.10
C VAL A 67 -4.13 10.26 -1.60
N GLN A 68 -4.62 11.37 -2.19
CA GLN A 68 -5.98 11.44 -2.76
C GLN A 68 -6.16 10.46 -3.92
N TYR A 69 -5.14 10.29 -4.76
CA TYR A 69 -5.15 9.34 -5.87
C TYR A 69 -5.27 7.89 -5.39
N VAL A 70 -4.56 7.51 -4.33
CA VAL A 70 -4.67 6.18 -3.72
C VAL A 70 -6.03 6.02 -3.05
N VAL A 71 -6.46 7.01 -2.24
CA VAL A 71 -7.76 7.00 -1.55
C VAL A 71 -8.92 6.84 -2.53
N GLY A 72 -8.91 7.57 -3.65
CA GLY A 72 -9.96 7.50 -4.67
C GLY A 72 -10.00 6.17 -5.43
N ARG A 73 -8.89 5.42 -5.49
CA ARG A 73 -8.83 4.11 -6.18
C ARG A 73 -9.01 2.91 -5.27
N VAL A 74 -8.78 3.09 -3.97
CA VAL A 74 -9.03 2.08 -2.95
C VAL A 74 -10.53 1.89 -2.68
N GLY A 75 -11.36 2.91 -2.91
CA GLY A 75 -12.81 2.86 -2.66
C GLY A 75 -13.18 3.17 -1.21
N GLU A 76 -14.30 2.66 -0.71
CA GLU A 76 -14.69 2.84 0.70
C GLU A 76 -13.72 2.10 1.64
N PHE A 77 -12.96 2.89 2.39
CA PHE A 77 -12.28 2.40 3.59
C PHE A 77 -13.35 1.99 4.61
N ASP A 78 -13.26 0.75 5.12
CA ASP A 78 -13.93 0.37 6.36
C ASP A 78 -13.56 1.39 7.46
N ALA A 79 -14.43 1.56 8.46
CA ALA A 79 -14.37 2.49 9.59
C ALA A 79 -13.03 2.51 10.36
N ASP A 80 -12.13 1.57 10.08
CA ASP A 80 -10.80 1.44 10.67
C ASP A 80 -9.68 2.08 9.82
N ASN A 81 -9.99 2.82 8.75
CA ASN A 81 -9.01 3.29 7.75
C ASN A 81 -8.15 2.15 7.17
N ARG A 82 -8.68 0.93 7.22
CA ARG A 82 -8.11 -0.27 6.66
C ARG A 82 -8.82 -0.56 5.35
N ALA A 83 -8.09 -0.44 4.25
CA ALA A 83 -8.41 -1.23 3.07
C ALA A 83 -7.56 -2.49 3.15
N GLY A 84 -8.15 -3.54 3.71
CA GLY A 84 -7.67 -4.90 3.55
C GLY A 84 -8.64 -5.59 2.60
N ILE A 85 -8.14 -6.22 1.55
CA ILE A 85 -8.98 -7.13 0.78
C ILE A 85 -9.43 -8.22 1.77
N ALA A 86 -10.73 -8.42 1.88
CA ALA A 86 -11.30 -9.26 2.91
C ALA A 86 -10.63 -10.64 2.91
N ARG A 87 -10.04 -11.01 4.06
CA ARG A 87 -9.36 -12.30 4.37
C ARG A 87 -7.86 -12.39 4.04
N THR A 88 -7.14 -11.29 3.78
CA THR A 88 -5.66 -11.32 3.77
C THR A 88 -5.02 -10.36 4.79
N LEU A 89 -3.77 -10.65 5.18
CA LEU A 89 -2.97 -9.85 6.14
C LEU A 89 -2.48 -8.52 5.55
N HIS A 90 -2.67 -8.29 4.25
CA HIS A 90 -2.21 -7.09 3.57
C HIS A 90 -3.16 -5.94 3.88
N ARG A 91 -2.64 -4.91 4.56
CA ARG A 91 -3.38 -3.70 4.92
C ARG A 91 -2.79 -2.50 4.19
N ILE A 92 -3.63 -1.69 3.57
CA ILE A 92 -3.31 -0.28 3.33
C ILE A 92 -3.81 0.47 4.55
N ALA A 93 -2.90 1.07 5.31
CA ALA A 93 -3.25 2.02 6.36
C ALA A 93 -3.08 3.44 5.82
N ALA A 94 -4.19 4.17 5.68
CA ALA A 94 -4.16 5.59 5.40
C ALA A 94 -4.45 6.35 6.70
N ILE A 95 -3.47 7.06 7.26
CA ILE A 95 -3.71 7.89 8.46
C ILE A 95 -4.50 9.13 8.03
N ARG A 96 -5.79 9.16 8.36
CA ARG A 96 -6.58 10.41 8.31
C ARG A 96 -5.98 11.41 9.27
N ASN A 97 -5.70 12.62 8.79
CA ASN A 97 -5.48 13.75 9.69
C ASN A 97 -6.78 14.01 10.48
N ARG A 98 -6.63 14.43 11.73
CA ARG A 98 -7.71 14.62 12.74
C ARG A 98 -8.66 15.78 12.42
N GLN A 99 -8.49 16.38 11.26
CA GLN A 99 -9.24 17.50 10.75
C GLN A 99 -9.94 16.96 9.53
N SER A 100 -11.25 16.72 9.67
CA SER A 100 -12.13 16.27 8.60
C SER A 100 -11.99 17.18 7.38
N ASP A 101 -11.06 16.87 6.48
CA ASP A 101 -10.98 17.46 5.16
C ASP A 101 -10.11 16.55 4.29
N VAL A 102 -10.62 16.28 3.09
CA VAL A 102 -10.02 15.41 2.06
C VAL A 102 -9.25 16.29 1.07
#